data_AF-N6TE84-F1
#
_entry.id   AF-N6TE84-F1
#
_cell.length_a   1.000
_cell.length_b   1.000
_cell.length_c   1.000
_cell.angle_alpha   90.00
_cell.angle_beta   90.00
_cell.angle_gamma   90.00
#
_symmetry.space_group_name_H-M   'P 1'
#
loop_
_entity.id
_entity.type
_entity.pdbx_description
1 polymer ?
#
loop_
_entity_poly.entity_id
_entity_poly.type
_entity_poly.pdbx_seq_one_letter_code
_entity_poly.pdbx_strand_id
1 'polypeptide(L)'
;MYGNSPNALNTQFGFVSEKDPYPVDALPTCTHAHFVCQQEPKCIRLYEDFKTHCKVRDNKCRMEDRQLCFESWSGLRRSPMFGCICPNNHMKKRCDRMFSMVNHNPCVVGLSNVDGL
;
A
#
# COMPACT_ATOMS: atom_id res chain seq x y z
N MET A 1 -53.01 19.77 -27.82
CA MET A 1 -51.71 20.45 -27.90
C MET A 1 -50.70 19.45 -28.44
N TYR A 2 -50.16 19.72 -29.63
CA TYR A 2 -49.07 19.04 -30.35
C TYR A 2 -47.97 18.50 -29.39
N GLY A 3 -47.31 17.35 -29.54
CA GLY A 3 -47.00 16.52 -30.71
C GLY A 3 -45.47 16.30 -30.76
N ASN A 4 -45.04 15.04 -30.96
CA ASN A 4 -43.73 14.56 -31.47
C ASN A 4 -42.61 14.13 -30.48
N SER A 5 -42.41 12.80 -30.44
CA SER A 5 -41.10 12.12 -30.60
C SER A 5 -40.80 12.06 -32.13
N PRO A 6 -39.58 11.82 -32.70
CA PRO A 6 -38.40 11.12 -32.16
C PRO A 6 -36.98 11.57 -32.69
N ASN A 7 -35.94 10.86 -32.21
CA ASN A 7 -34.64 10.52 -32.87
C ASN A 7 -33.41 11.48 -32.94
N ALA A 8 -32.28 10.89 -32.51
CA ALA A 8 -30.92 10.89 -33.07
C ALA A 8 -30.03 12.16 -32.98
N LEU A 9 -28.87 12.08 -32.30
CA LEU A 9 -27.58 11.75 -32.93
C LEU A 9 -26.44 11.61 -31.91
N ASN A 10 -25.42 10.90 -32.35
CA ASN A 10 -24.24 10.37 -31.69
C ASN A 10 -23.11 11.41 -31.50
N THR A 11 -22.26 11.18 -30.49
CA THR A 11 -20.89 11.69 -30.30
C THR A 11 -20.72 13.09 -29.72
N GLN A 12 -20.50 13.16 -28.40
CA GLN A 12 -19.46 14.03 -27.84
C GLN A 12 -18.66 13.25 -26.80
N PHE A 13 -17.44 12.91 -27.22
CA PHE A 13 -16.36 12.34 -26.43
C PHE A 13 -15.84 13.36 -25.40
N GLY A 14 -15.52 12.89 -24.19
CA GLY A 14 -14.57 13.47 -23.22
C GLY A 14 -15.19 14.46 -22.20
N PHE A 15 -15.31 14.15 -20.91
CA PHE A 15 -14.41 13.36 -20.06
C PHE A 15 -15.10 12.17 -19.39
N VAL A 16 -14.59 10.98 -19.69
CA VAL A 16 -14.57 9.89 -18.72
C VAL A 16 -13.56 10.27 -17.63
N SER A 17 -13.92 10.08 -16.37
CA SER A 17 -12.99 9.72 -15.30
C SER A 17 -13.86 9.02 -14.25
N GLU A 18 -13.93 7.68 -14.19
CA GLU A 18 -12.78 6.81 -13.93
C GLU A 18 -11.83 7.54 -12.97
N LYS A 19 -12.24 7.63 -11.71
CA LYS A 19 -11.31 7.94 -10.63
C LYS A 19 -11.35 6.73 -9.74
N ASP A 20 -10.28 5.95 -9.80
CA ASP A 20 -9.94 4.91 -8.85
C ASP A 20 -10.51 5.23 -7.46
N PRO A 21 -11.05 4.26 -6.70
CA PRO A 21 -11.36 4.47 -5.29
C PRO A 21 -10.13 4.86 -4.45
N TYR A 22 -8.94 4.95 -5.06
CA TYR A 22 -7.71 5.48 -4.50
C TYR A 22 -7.30 6.79 -5.22
N PRO A 23 -7.43 7.97 -4.60
CA PRO A 23 -6.74 9.16 -5.10
C PRO A 23 -5.23 8.90 -5.08
N VAL A 24 -4.59 9.01 -6.23
CA VAL A 24 -3.19 8.61 -6.45
C VAL A 24 -2.17 9.51 -5.73
N ASP A 25 -2.55 10.68 -5.18
CA ASP A 25 -1.54 11.69 -4.79
C ASP A 25 -1.54 12.15 -3.32
N ALA A 26 -2.32 11.52 -2.43
CA ALA A 26 -2.16 11.73 -0.99
C ALA A 26 -1.93 10.38 -0.31
N LEU A 27 -0.66 9.99 -0.20
CA LEU A 27 -0.24 8.79 0.53
C LEU A 27 -1.01 8.71 1.86
N PRO A 28 -1.76 7.63 2.13
CA PRO A 28 -2.52 7.51 3.37
C PRO A 28 -1.57 7.49 4.57
N THR A 29 -2.03 7.97 5.72
CA THR A 29 -1.22 7.84 6.94
C THR A 29 -0.99 6.36 7.27
N CYS A 30 0.17 5.96 7.82
CA CYS A 30 0.40 4.52 8.11
C CYS A 30 -0.66 3.91 9.03
N THR A 31 -1.21 4.73 9.93
CA THR A 31 -2.32 4.32 10.80
C THR A 31 -3.59 4.04 10.00
N HIS A 32 -3.92 4.88 9.02
CA HIS A 32 -5.08 4.70 8.15
C HIS A 32 -4.87 3.55 7.15
N ALA A 33 -3.68 3.46 6.54
CA ALA A 33 -3.29 2.37 5.67
C ALA A 33 -3.44 1.02 6.37
N HIS A 34 -2.98 0.92 7.62
CA HIS A 34 -3.14 -0.29 8.41
C HIS A 34 -4.60 -0.62 8.73
N PHE A 35 -5.41 0.40 9.03
CA PHE A 35 -6.84 0.20 9.27
C PHE A 35 -7.57 -0.33 8.02
N VAL A 36 -7.31 0.26 6.85
CA VAL A 36 -7.83 -0.23 5.56
C VAL A 36 -7.32 -1.65 5.28
N CYS A 37 -6.03 -1.89 5.53
CA CYS A 37 -5.41 -3.19 5.35
C CYS A 37 -6.04 -4.27 6.23
N GLN A 38 -6.46 -3.93 7.45
CA GLN A 38 -7.18 -4.84 8.35
C GLN A 38 -8.57 -5.22 7.85
N GLN A 39 -9.25 -4.31 7.13
CA GLN A 39 -10.57 -4.60 6.55
C GLN A 39 -10.47 -5.49 5.31
N GLU A 40 -9.35 -5.43 4.58
CA GLU A 40 -9.14 -6.23 3.40
C GLU A 40 -8.38 -7.54 3.73
N PRO A 41 -9.01 -8.72 3.61
CA PRO A 41 -8.42 -9.98 4.03
C PRO A 41 -7.15 -10.35 3.25
N LYS A 42 -7.02 -9.85 2.01
CA LYS A 42 -5.80 -10.03 1.20
C LYS A 42 -4.65 -9.16 1.74
N CYS A 43 -4.93 -7.90 2.09
CA CYS A 43 -3.92 -6.98 2.58
C CYS A 43 -3.38 -7.42 3.94
N ILE A 44 -4.25 -7.73 4.90
CA ILE A 44 -3.82 -8.12 6.24
C ILE A 44 -2.98 -9.40 6.22
N ARG A 45 -3.29 -10.35 5.32
CA ARG A 45 -2.46 -11.54 5.11
C ARG A 45 -1.07 -11.18 4.64
N LEU A 46 -0.94 -10.34 3.61
CA LEU A 46 0.37 -9.87 3.13
C LEU A 46 1.19 -9.19 4.24
N TYR A 47 0.54 -8.39 5.09
CA TYR A 47 1.20 -7.72 6.21
C TYR A 47 1.66 -8.69 7.31
N GLU A 48 0.85 -9.69 7.66
CA GLU A 48 1.24 -10.72 8.63
C GLU A 48 2.30 -11.68 8.08
N ASP A 49 2.21 -12.06 6.80
CA ASP A 49 3.22 -12.86 6.10
C ASP A 49 4.56 -12.11 6.10
N PHE A 50 4.56 -10.82 5.76
CA PHE A 50 5.74 -9.97 5.85
C PHE A 50 6.34 -9.96 7.26
N LYS A 51 5.54 -9.77 8.31
CA LYS A 51 6.03 -9.78 9.70
C LYS A 51 6.58 -11.15 10.11
N THR A 52 6.03 -12.22 9.56
CA THR A 52 6.40 -13.60 9.86
C THR A 52 7.68 -14.02 9.14
N HIS A 53 7.87 -13.59 7.89
CA HIS A 53 9.02 -13.97 7.08
C HIS A 53 10.18 -12.97 7.22
N CYS A 54 9.91 -11.67 7.25
CA CYS A 54 10.91 -10.63 7.46
C CYS A 54 11.05 -10.25 8.94
N LYS A 55 11.30 -11.24 9.80
CA LYS A 55 11.46 -11.07 11.25
C LYS A 55 12.65 -10.16 11.58
N VAL A 56 12.39 -9.10 12.35
CA VAL A 56 13.42 -8.19 12.87
C VAL A 56 13.41 -8.24 14.40
N ARG A 57 14.60 -8.40 15.00
CA ARG A 57 14.83 -8.36 16.44
C ARG A 57 15.99 -7.43 16.72
N ASP A 58 15.82 -6.47 17.63
CA ASP A 58 16.88 -5.52 18.00
C ASP A 58 17.49 -4.78 16.81
N ASN A 59 16.66 -4.38 15.83
CA ASN A 59 17.08 -3.83 14.53
C ASN A 59 18.06 -4.70 13.73
N LYS A 60 18.15 -5.99 14.04
CA LYS A 60 18.88 -6.99 13.27
C LYS A 60 17.89 -7.90 12.57
N CYS A 61 18.16 -8.16 11.30
CA CYS A 61 17.39 -9.14 10.56
C CYS A 61 17.61 -10.55 11.14
N ARG A 62 16.52 -11.26 11.40
CA ARG A 62 16.48 -12.65 11.88
C ARG A 62 15.55 -13.50 11.00
N MET A 63 15.43 -13.15 9.73
CA MET A 63 14.67 -13.95 8.77
C MET A 63 15.31 -15.33 8.62
N GLU A 64 14.47 -16.35 8.44
CA GLU A 64 14.90 -17.73 8.17
C GLU A 64 15.12 -17.93 6.67
N ASP A 65 14.19 -17.42 5.85
CA ASP A 65 14.24 -17.55 4.40
C ASP A 65 14.26 -16.19 3.70
N ARG A 66 15.35 -15.94 2.97
CA ARG A 66 15.58 -14.68 2.25
C ARG A 66 14.57 -14.50 1.12
N GLN A 67 14.27 -15.57 0.38
CA GLN A 67 13.34 -15.55 -0.74
C GLN A 67 11.89 -15.32 -0.28
N LEU A 68 11.41 -16.04 0.75
CA LEU A 68 10.05 -15.80 1.27
C LEU A 68 9.88 -14.38 1.81
N CYS A 69 10.90 -13.84 2.48
CA CYS A 69 10.85 -12.45 2.94
C CYS A 69 10.74 -11.48 1.75
N PHE A 70 11.51 -11.67 0.69
CA PHE A 70 11.43 -10.85 -0.52
C PHE A 70 10.06 -10.95 -1.21
N GLU A 71 9.53 -12.16 -1.37
CA GLU A 71 8.21 -12.38 -1.98
C GLU A 71 7.09 -11.73 -1.16
N SER A 72 7.12 -11.90 0.16
CA SER A 72 6.17 -11.28 1.08
C SER A 72 6.26 -9.75 1.04
N TRP A 73 7.48 -9.21 0.98
CA TRP A 73 7.71 -7.77 0.83
C TRP A 73 7.20 -7.24 -0.52
N SER A 74 7.48 -7.95 -1.62
CA SER A 74 7.00 -7.61 -2.96
C SER A 74 5.47 -7.61 -3.04
N GLY A 75 4.82 -8.56 -2.36
CA GLY A 75 3.37 -8.56 -2.17
C GLY A 75 2.89 -7.35 -1.38
N LEU A 76 3.54 -7.03 -0.26
CA LEU A 76 3.21 -5.87 0.57
C LEU A 76 3.38 -4.53 -0.18
N ARG A 77 4.30 -4.44 -1.16
CA ARG A 77 4.43 -3.25 -2.04
C ARG A 77 3.19 -2.94 -2.85
N ARG A 78 2.34 -3.94 -3.10
CA ARG A 78 1.06 -3.78 -3.81
C ARG A 78 -0.06 -3.29 -2.89
N SER A 79 0.20 -3.18 -1.59
CA SER A 79 -0.76 -2.72 -0.59
C SER A 79 -0.55 -1.23 -0.25
N PRO A 80 -1.60 -0.53 0.19
CA PRO A 80 -1.51 0.87 0.66
C PRO A 80 -0.60 1.04 1.89
N MET A 81 -0.13 -0.05 2.50
CA MET A 81 0.88 -0.04 3.56
C MET A 81 2.25 0.45 3.07
N PHE A 82 2.55 0.23 1.79
CA PHE A 82 3.79 0.66 1.19
C PHE A 82 3.69 2.15 0.80
N GLY A 83 4.66 2.96 1.25
CA GLY A 83 4.66 4.41 0.99
C GLY A 83 3.76 5.24 1.92
N CYS A 84 3.15 4.67 2.95
CA CYS A 84 2.37 5.45 3.90
C CYS A 84 3.19 6.56 4.60
N ILE A 85 2.56 7.69 4.91
CA ILE A 85 3.23 8.84 5.55
C ILE A 85 2.87 8.97 7.03
N CYS A 86 3.69 9.69 7.79
CA CYS A 86 3.43 9.99 9.19
C CYS A 86 3.39 11.52 9.40
N PRO A 87 2.18 12.13 9.50
CA PRO A 87 2.06 13.56 9.75
C PRO A 87 2.64 13.91 11.12
N ASN A 88 3.20 15.13 11.25
CA ASN A 88 3.85 15.60 12.46
C ASN A 88 2.81 15.99 13.53
N ASN A 89 2.30 14.97 14.23
CA ASN A 89 1.24 15.06 15.24
C ASN A 89 1.66 14.31 16.52
N HIS A 90 0.93 14.44 17.62
CA HIS A 90 1.09 13.65 18.86
C HIS A 90 1.03 12.13 18.62
N MET A 91 0.41 11.67 17.52
CA MET A 91 0.38 10.26 17.09
C MET A 91 1.59 9.83 16.24
N LYS A 92 2.53 10.74 15.94
CA LYS A 92 3.72 10.48 15.11
C LYS A 92 4.54 9.31 15.63
N LYS A 93 4.83 9.24 16.93
CA LYS A 93 5.60 8.13 17.53
C LYS A 93 4.98 6.75 17.26
N ARG A 94 3.65 6.66 17.22
CA ARG A 94 2.94 5.41 16.90
C ARG A 94 3.08 5.07 15.42
N CYS A 95 2.87 6.08 14.56
CA CYS A 95 2.99 5.94 13.11
C CYS A 95 4.42 5.57 12.69
N ASP A 96 5.44 6.26 13.23
CA ASP A 96 6.86 6.02 12.94
C ASP A 96 7.27 4.56 13.21
N ARG A 97 6.72 3.94 14.26
CA ARG A 97 6.99 2.52 14.55
C ARG A 97 6.45 1.59 13.45
N MET A 98 5.26 1.87 12.93
CA MET A 98 4.70 1.10 11.82
C MET A 98 5.47 1.34 10.52
N PHE A 99 5.77 2.61 10.26
CA PHE A 99 6.55 3.03 9.10
C PHE A 99 7.94 2.38 9.10
N SER A 100 8.64 2.40 10.23
CA SER A 100 9.98 1.81 10.35
C SER A 100 9.97 0.29 10.17
N MET A 101 8.91 -0.39 10.61
CA MET A 101 8.82 -1.84 10.47
C MET A 101 8.63 -2.29 9.02
N VAL A 102 7.91 -1.49 8.22
CA VAL A 102 7.63 -1.78 6.81
C VAL A 102 8.73 -1.24 5.90
N ASN A 103 9.12 0.03 6.07
CA ASN A 103 10.03 0.74 5.18
C ASN A 103 11.50 0.70 5.63
N HIS A 104 11.78 0.63 6.93
CA HIS A 104 13.14 0.53 7.48
C HIS A 104 13.44 -0.89 8.02
N ASN A 105 12.91 -1.92 7.36
CA ASN A 105 13.20 -3.29 7.76
C ASN A 105 14.62 -3.67 7.30
N PRO A 106 15.58 -3.96 8.20
CA PRO A 106 16.95 -4.35 7.82
C PRO A 106 17.00 -5.61 6.95
N CYS A 107 16.00 -6.50 7.05
CA CYS A 107 15.90 -7.67 6.16
C CYS A 107 15.66 -7.26 4.72
N VAL A 108 14.81 -6.24 4.50
CA VAL A 108 14.42 -5.74 3.19
C VAL A 108 15.47 -4.80 2.61
N VAL A 109 16.05 -3.92 3.42
CA VAL A 109 17.10 -3.00 2.96
C VAL A 109 18.35 -3.77 2.51
N GLY A 110 18.63 -4.93 3.10
CA GLY A 110 19.65 -5.86 2.60
C GLY A 110 19.27 -6.57 1.29
N LEU A 111 17.99 -6.55 0.91
CA LEU A 111 17.45 -7.15 -0.32
C LEU A 111 17.35 -6.14 -1.47
N SER A 112 16.91 -4.91 -1.20
CA SER A 112 16.66 -3.89 -2.22
C SER A 112 17.93 -3.31 -2.87
N ASN A 113 19.12 -3.61 -2.35
CA ASN A 113 20.39 -3.34 -3.04
C ASN A 113 20.62 -4.25 -4.27
N VAL A 114 19.69 -5.14 -4.60
CA VAL A 114 19.82 -6.12 -5.70
C VAL A 114 18.84 -5.84 -6.87
N ASP A 115 17.86 -4.94 -6.71
CA ASP A 115 16.88 -4.59 -7.77
C ASP A 115 17.26 -3.29 -8.53
N GLY A 116 18.54 -3.17 -8.89
CA GLY A 116 19.08 -2.11 -9.75
C GLY A 116 19.32 -2.61 -11.18
N LEU A 117 18.27 -3.10 -11.85
CA LEU A 117 18.28 -3.49 -13.27
C LEU A 117 17.00 -2.99 -13.95
#